data_AF-A0A529HPA3-F1
#
_entry.id   AF-A0A529HPA3-F1
#
_cell.length_a   1.000
_cell.length_b   1.000
_cell.length_c   1.000
_cell.angle_alpha   90.00
_cell.angle_beta   90.00
_cell.angle_gamma   90.00
#
_symmetry.space_group_name_H-M   'P 1'
#
loop_
_entity.id
_entity.type
_entity.pdbx_description
1 polymer ?
#
loop_
_entity_poly.entity_id
_entity_poly.type
_entity_poly.pdbx_seq_one_letter_code
_entity_poly.pdbx_strand_id
1 'polypeptide(L)' 'YDPVFLPNGFEKTFGEMSAEQKHGWKPGQPTALSHRARAFQKFAKARLGSA' A
#
# COMPACT_ATOMS: atom_id res chain seq x y z
N TYR A 1 9.25 -1.10 13.27
CA TYR A 1 9.90 -1.64 12.05
C TYR A 1 9.82 -0.71 10.87
N ASP A 2 8.81 0.16 10.77
CA ASP A 2 8.72 1.15 9.70
C ASP A 2 10.02 1.94 9.45
N PRO A 3 10.76 2.43 10.48
CA PRO A 3 12.02 3.16 10.27
C PRO A 3 13.17 2.34 9.66
N VAL A 4 13.04 1.01 9.59
CA VAL A 4 14.08 0.10 9.08
C VAL A 4 13.59 -0.75 7.91
N PHE A 5 12.32 -0.66 7.56
CA PHE A 5 11.73 -1.44 6.47
C PHE A 5 11.82 -0.65 5.16
N LEU A 6 12.78 -1.02 4.31
CA LEU A 6 12.93 -0.51 2.96
C LEU A 6 12.14 -1.40 1.98
N PRO A 7 11.01 -0.95 1.41
CA PRO A 7 10.31 -1.72 0.41
C PRO A 7 11.15 -1.83 -0.87
N ASN A 8 11.10 -3.00 -1.52
CA ASN A 8 11.84 -3.26 -2.75
C ASN A 8 11.53 -2.23 -3.84
N GLY A 9 12.57 -1.69 -4.47
CA GLY A 9 12.44 -0.69 -5.54
C GLY A 9 12.24 0.75 -5.06
N PHE A 10 12.41 1.01 -3.76
CA PHE A 10 12.39 2.36 -3.18
C PHE A 10 13.71 2.65 -2.46
N GLU A 11 14.00 3.94 -2.29
CA GLU A 11 15.19 4.43 -1.59
C GLU A 11 14.87 4.94 -0.18
N LYS A 12 13.58 4.94 0.20
CA LYS A 12 13.08 5.42 1.49
C LYS A 12 12.41 4.31 2.26
N THR A 13 12.67 4.22 3.55
CA THR A 13 11.97 3.31 4.46
C THR A 13 10.52 3.72 4.65
N PHE A 14 9.68 2.80 5.14
CA PHE A 14 8.31 3.15 5.52
C PHE A 14 8.21 4.22 6.61
N GLY A 15 9.24 4.39 7.44
CA GLY A 15 9.31 5.47 8.43
C GLY A 15 9.58 6.84 7.79
N GLU A 16 10.18 6.88 6.61
CA GLU A 16 10.48 8.12 5.86
C GLU A 16 9.40 8.46 4.83
N MET A 17 8.53 7.51 4.49
CA MET A 17 7.38 7.73 3.60
C MET A 17 6.23 8.39 4.35
N SER A 18 5.51 9.30 3.67
CA SER A 18 4.24 9.80 4.19
C SER A 18 3.18 8.69 4.28
N ALA A 19 2.18 8.88 5.14
CA ALA A 19 1.06 7.94 5.25
C ALA A 19 0.37 7.72 3.88
N GLU A 20 0.30 8.76 3.06
CA GLU A 20 -0.32 8.72 1.74
C GLU A 20 0.54 7.96 0.72
N GLN A 21 1.87 8.08 0.78
CA GLN A 21 2.78 7.27 -0.05
C GLN A 21 2.70 5.78 0.32
N LYS A 22 2.56 5.46 1.61
CA LYS A 22 2.53 4.09 2.12
C LYS A 22 1.16 3.41 1.96
N HIS A 23 0.08 4.13 2.24
CA HIS A 23 -1.28 3.61 2.36
C HIS A 23 -2.27 4.17 1.35
N GLY A 24 -1.89 5.19 0.57
CA GLY A 24 -2.74 5.83 -0.42
C GLY A 24 -3.00 4.92 -1.63
N TRP A 25 -3.80 3.89 -1.42
CA TRP A 25 -4.40 3.09 -2.46
C TRP A 25 -5.85 3.53 -2.67
N LYS A 26 -6.27 3.69 -3.93
CA LYS A 26 -7.65 4.04 -4.33
C LYS A 26 -8.22 2.96 -5.26
N PRO A 27 -9.54 2.71 -5.26
CA PRO A 27 -10.16 1.82 -6.24
C PRO A 27 -9.76 2.20 -7.68
N GLY A 28 -9.43 1.21 -8.52
CA GLY A 28 -8.88 1.44 -9.86
C GLY A 28 -7.35 1.61 -9.93
N GLN A 29 -6.64 1.79 -8.80
CA GLN A 29 -5.18 1.73 -8.83
C GLN A 29 -4.70 0.28 -8.93
N PRO A 30 -3.77 -0.01 -9.87
CA PRO A 30 -3.31 -1.38 -10.12
C PRO A 30 -2.53 -1.96 -8.93
N THR A 31 -1.78 -1.12 -8.20
CA THR A 31 -0.85 -1.58 -7.17
C THR A 31 -1.02 -0.84 -5.86
N ALA A 32 -1.05 -1.60 -4.76
CA ALA A 32 -0.96 -1.08 -3.40
C ALA A 32 0.44 -1.34 -2.81
N LEU A 33 1.03 -0.35 -2.13
CA LEU A 33 2.40 -0.46 -1.60
C LEU A 33 2.46 -1.26 -0.29
N SER A 34 1.81 -0.76 0.77
CA SER A 34 1.84 -1.43 2.08
C SER A 34 1.04 -2.74 2.09
N HIS A 35 1.44 -3.67 2.97
CA HIS A 35 0.71 -4.92 3.21
C HIS A 35 -0.77 -4.66 3.53
N ARG A 36 -1.07 -3.60 4.31
CA ARG A 36 -2.43 -3.21 4.66
C ARG A 36 -3.22 -2.76 3.43
N ALA A 37 -2.62 -1.92 2.58
CA ALA A 37 -3.27 -1.46 1.36
C ALA A 37 -3.52 -2.64 0.39
N ARG A 38 -2.59 -3.60 0.27
CA ARG A 38 -2.77 -4.82 -0.52
C ARG A 38 -3.89 -5.71 0.01
N ALA A 39 -3.98 -5.89 1.33
CA ALA A 39 -5.06 -6.65 1.96
C ALA A 39 -6.42 -5.99 1.69
N PHE A 40 -6.49 -4.66 1.80
CA PHE A 40 -7.71 -3.92 1.53
C PHE A 40 -8.10 -3.94 0.04
N GLN A 41 -7.13 -3.84 -0.88
CA GLN A 41 -7.37 -4.02 -2.31
C GLN A 41 -7.97 -5.40 -2.61
N LYS A 42 -7.41 -6.47 -2.04
CA LYS A 42 -7.95 -7.84 -2.19
C LYS A 42 -9.36 -7.94 -1.63
N PHE A 43 -9.61 -7.34 -0.47
CA PHE A 43 -10.94 -7.31 0.14
C PHE A 43 -11.96 -6.56 -0.74
N ALA A 44 -11.62 -5.36 -1.20
CA ALA A 44 -12.47 -4.54 -2.05
C ALA A 44 -12.82 -5.26 -3.36
N LYS A 45 -11.83 -5.88 -4.00
CA LYS A 45 -12.04 -6.69 -5.20
C LYS A 45 -12.98 -7.88 -4.95
N ALA A 46 -12.84 -8.55 -3.81
CA ALA A 46 -13.63 -9.74 -3.49
C ALA A 46 -15.05 -9.43 -2.99
N ARG A 47 -15.27 -8.29 -2.33
CA ARG A 47 -16.50 -8.02 -1.57
C ARG A 47 -17.25 -6.75 -1.96
N LEU A 48 -16.59 -5.81 -2.64
CA LEU A 48 -17.15 -4.51 -2.98
C LEU A 48 -17.25 -4.26 -4.49
N GLY A 49 -16.88 -5.24 -5.33
CA GLY A 49 -16.91 -5.13 -6.79
C GLY A 49 -15.98 -4.05 -7.36
N SER A 50 -15.10 -3.49 -6.54
CA SER A 50 -14.22 -2.38 -6.89
C SER A 50 -12.89 -2.97 -7.36
N ALA A 51 -12.75 -3.14 -8.68
CA ALA A 51 -11.49 -3.43 -9.35
C ALA A 51 -10.87 -2.11 -9.83
#